data_AF-A0A8S2M391-F1
#
_entry.id   AF-A0A8S2M391-F1
#
_cell.length_a   1.000
_cell.length_b   1.000
_cell.length_c   1.000
_cell.angle_alpha   90.00
_cell.angle_beta   90.00
_cell.angle_gamma   90.00
#
_symmetry.space_group_name_H-M   'P 1'
#
loop_
_entity.id
_entity.type
_entity.pdbx_description
1 polymer ?
#
loop_
_entity_poly.entity_id
_entity_poly.type
_entity_poly.pdbx_seq_one_letter_code
_entity_poly.pdbx_strand_id
1 'polypeptide(L)'
;MSSSAKHLVVIIDLNPFYWSDKVSSSATLNFKQYLKIIIQFCNAYVAFDINHRLTIIGCSNNETCFLYPDPTNESLIVPTVTQTNLFEQLFVIDRIVENNVKEFMQNVLPSQTSTGSMITMAVTQALCYINRLIRDAVPGEKTSYRILIIQTTPDTSKQYMNFMNAVFTSEKTNVPIDGCILNNDSSLLQQACDLTSGIYLRVPDPNGLLQYLLWLYLTDKDVRKMLALPTKVAVDYRPACFCHHKLIDTGYVCSVCLSIYCDNAATCTTCRSASDINRYLIMATEEPFHIDHTDLGDLESEQLYLEAANILQKLQSDKPSDAEWSLDDMEANIEENLQDEFVQEALTQDIDLAQYSEKIQDQLQIHEKAFVQDC
;
A
#
# COMPACT_ATOMS: atom_id res chain seq x y z
N MET A 1 -9.08 -15.02 31.31
CA MET A 1 -8.86 -13.95 30.32
C MET A 1 -7.83 -14.47 29.34
N SER A 2 -8.22 -14.84 28.12
CA SER A 2 -7.25 -15.16 27.08
C SER A 2 -6.50 -13.86 26.77
N SER A 3 -5.21 -13.76 27.11
CA SER A 3 -4.43 -12.57 26.78
C SER A 3 -4.12 -12.59 25.29
N SER A 4 -5.00 -11.96 24.50
CA SER A 4 -4.73 -11.71 23.09
C SER A 4 -3.56 -10.74 23.00
N ALA A 5 -2.49 -11.16 22.32
CA ALA A 5 -1.38 -10.27 22.04
C ALA A 5 -1.84 -9.14 21.11
N LYS A 6 -1.32 -7.94 21.29
CA LYS A 6 -1.70 -6.81 20.43
C LYS A 6 -0.48 -6.11 19.89
N HIS A 7 -0.53 -5.77 18.61
CA HIS A 7 0.58 -5.17 17.91
C HIS A 7 0.16 -3.85 17.28
N LEU A 8 0.80 -2.76 17.70
CA LEU A 8 0.59 -1.43 17.15
C LEU A 8 1.76 -1.05 16.25
N VAL A 9 1.46 -0.71 15.00
CA VAL A 9 2.42 -0.09 14.08
C VAL A 9 2.15 1.41 14.04
N VAL A 10 3.12 2.22 14.44
CA VAL A 10 3.06 3.68 14.39
C VAL A 10 3.88 4.16 13.20
N ILE A 11 3.22 4.82 12.24
CA ILE A 11 3.85 5.47 11.10
C ILE A 11 3.97 6.96 11.42
N ILE A 12 5.20 7.47 11.44
CA ILE A 12 5.51 8.86 11.77
C ILE A 12 5.98 9.56 10.51
N ASP A 13 5.27 10.61 10.11
CA ASP A 13 5.74 11.54 9.10
C ASP A 13 6.86 12.43 9.67
N LEU A 14 8.04 12.30 9.07
CA LEU A 14 9.30 12.93 9.43
C LEU A 14 9.77 13.90 8.34
N ASN A 15 8.90 14.37 7.45
CA ASN A 15 9.27 15.31 6.40
C ASN A 15 9.91 16.60 6.97
N PRO A 16 11.20 16.88 6.68
CA PRO A 16 11.88 18.04 7.25
C PRO A 16 11.35 19.37 6.72
N PHE A 17 10.78 19.41 5.52
CA PHE A 17 10.26 20.64 4.92
C PHE A 17 9.11 21.21 5.74
N TYR A 18 8.19 20.36 6.22
CA TYR A 18 7.08 20.78 7.08
C TYR A 18 7.59 21.43 8.37
N TRP A 19 8.57 20.80 9.02
CA TRP A 19 9.14 21.32 10.27
C TRP A 19 9.97 22.58 10.05
N SER A 20 10.63 22.72 8.90
CA SER A 20 11.40 23.93 8.55
C SER A 20 10.50 25.17 8.41
N ASP A 21 9.34 25.03 7.78
CA ASP A 21 8.37 26.11 7.59
C ASP A 21 7.76 26.57 8.93
N LYS A 22 7.57 25.62 9.85
CA LYS A 22 7.06 25.89 11.22
C LYS A 22 8.09 26.56 12.12
N VAL A 23 9.39 26.33 11.91
CA VAL A 23 10.45 27.05 12.64
C VAL A 23 10.46 28.53 12.28
N SER A 24 10.17 28.88 11.03
CA SER A 24 10.05 30.27 10.57
C SER A 24 8.78 30.97 11.09
N SER A 25 7.73 30.19 11.35
CA SER A 25 6.40 30.71 11.68
C SER A 25 6.05 30.54 13.17
N SER A 26 6.91 30.99 14.10
CA SER A 26 6.68 31.03 15.57
C SER A 26 5.72 29.96 16.13
N ALA A 27 5.88 28.71 15.70
CA ALA A 27 4.90 27.67 15.97
C ALA A 27 4.99 27.22 17.43
N THR A 28 3.86 26.84 18.02
CA THR A 28 3.76 26.40 19.42
C THR A 28 4.41 25.04 19.67
N LEU A 29 4.54 24.20 18.63
CA LEU A 29 5.10 22.84 18.70
C LEU A 29 6.39 22.71 17.87
N ASN A 30 7.49 22.41 18.54
CA ASN A 30 8.78 22.11 17.89
C ASN A 30 8.89 20.61 17.53
N PHE A 31 9.66 20.26 16.49
CA PHE A 31 9.94 18.87 16.09
C PHE A 31 10.44 18.00 17.26
N LYS A 32 11.32 18.54 18.11
CA LYS A 32 11.80 17.82 19.31
C LYS A 32 10.68 17.50 20.30
N GLN A 33 9.74 18.44 20.49
CA GLN A 33 8.59 18.22 21.38
C GLN A 33 7.62 17.22 20.77
N TYR A 34 7.36 17.33 19.46
CA TYR A 34 6.57 16.36 18.69
C TYR A 34 7.10 14.93 18.84
N LEU A 35 8.39 14.72 18.58
CA LEU A 35 9.01 13.41 18.69
C LEU A 35 8.91 12.87 20.13
N LYS A 36 9.17 13.73 21.13
CA LYS A 36 9.04 13.35 22.54
C LYS A 36 7.61 12.94 22.91
N ILE A 37 6.60 13.63 22.40
CA ILE A 37 5.19 13.28 22.63
C ILE A 37 4.86 11.92 22.02
N ILE A 38 5.32 11.63 20.81
CA ILE A 38 5.08 10.32 20.18
C ILE A 38 5.80 9.21 20.94
N ILE A 39 7.05 9.41 21.33
CA ILE A 39 7.81 8.45 22.13
C ILE A 39 7.10 8.19 23.48
N GLN A 40 6.59 9.24 24.14
CA GLN A 40 5.80 9.10 25.37
C GLN A 40 4.52 8.30 25.16
N PHE A 41 3.82 8.50 24.04
CA PHE A 41 2.66 7.71 23.68
C PHE A 41 3.02 6.24 23.44
N CYS A 42 4.09 5.97 22.68
CA CYS A 42 4.62 4.62 22.45
C CYS A 42 4.95 3.90 23.76
N ASN A 43 5.61 4.61 24.69
CA ASN A 43 5.93 4.07 26.01
C ASN A 43 4.68 3.80 26.84
N ALA A 44 3.68 4.69 26.80
CA ALA A 44 2.41 4.46 27.46
C ALA A 44 1.68 3.23 26.89
N TYR A 45 1.75 3.00 25.57
CA TYR A 45 1.15 1.83 24.92
C TYR A 45 1.81 0.51 25.35
N VAL A 46 3.14 0.47 25.39
CA VAL A 46 3.89 -0.72 25.86
C VAL A 46 3.68 -0.94 27.36
N ALA A 47 3.59 0.13 28.15
CA ALA A 47 3.32 0.03 29.59
C ALA A 47 1.88 -0.39 29.92
N PHE A 48 0.96 -0.33 28.96
CA PHE A 48 -0.45 -0.67 29.17
C PHE A 48 -0.68 -2.18 29.37
N ASP A 49 0.04 -3.03 28.64
CA ASP A 49 -0.03 -4.49 28.77
C ASP A 49 1.32 -5.12 28.38
N ILE A 50 1.74 -6.15 29.10
CA ILE A 50 2.96 -6.92 28.83
C ILE A 50 2.95 -7.62 27.47
N ASN A 51 1.76 -7.92 26.92
CA ASN A 51 1.60 -8.58 25.63
C ASN A 51 1.49 -7.57 24.46
N HIS A 52 1.61 -6.27 24.74
CA HIS A 52 1.64 -5.26 23.71
C HIS A 52 3.01 -5.23 23.03
N ARG A 53 2.98 -5.25 21.70
CA ARG A 53 4.14 -5.16 20.82
C ARG A 53 4.02 -3.89 19.99
N LEU A 54 5.15 -3.26 19.71
CA LEU A 54 5.22 -1.98 19.03
C LEU A 54 6.15 -2.10 17.82
N THR A 55 5.82 -1.39 16.75
CA THR A 55 6.70 -1.14 15.61
C THR A 55 6.53 0.32 15.21
N ILE A 56 7.63 1.01 14.97
CA ILE A 56 7.66 2.42 14.60
C ILE A 56 8.35 2.54 13.25
N ILE A 57 7.67 3.12 12.27
CA ILE A 57 8.19 3.36 10.93
C ILE A 57 8.20 4.87 10.69
N GLY A 58 9.35 5.43 10.35
CA GLY A 58 9.49 6.80 9.91
C GLY A 58 9.32 6.90 8.40
N CYS A 59 8.59 7.90 7.91
CA CYS A 59 8.52 8.22 6.49
C CYS A 59 9.02 9.64 6.21
N SER A 60 9.78 9.78 5.13
CA SER A 60 10.17 11.06 4.53
C SER A 60 9.72 11.09 3.07
N ASN A 61 10.18 12.06 2.31
CA ASN A 61 9.74 12.27 0.93
C ASN A 61 10.31 11.25 -0.04
N ASN A 62 11.44 10.62 0.31
CA ASN A 62 12.17 9.72 -0.56
C ASN A 62 12.29 8.31 0.03
N GLU A 63 12.39 8.21 1.35
CA GLU A 63 12.71 6.96 2.02
C GLU A 63 11.79 6.72 3.21
N THR A 64 11.67 5.45 3.57
CA THR A 64 11.03 4.98 4.79
C THR A 64 12.02 4.12 5.57
N CYS A 65 11.99 4.25 6.88
CA CYS A 65 12.94 3.60 7.78
C CYS A 65 12.19 2.95 8.94
N PHE A 66 12.58 1.74 9.31
CA PHE A 66 12.15 1.14 10.57
C PHE A 66 12.92 1.80 11.71
N LEU A 67 12.23 2.64 12.49
CA LEU A 67 12.80 3.25 13.69
C LEU A 67 12.84 2.25 14.84
N TYR A 68 11.87 1.34 14.89
CA TYR A 68 11.81 0.24 15.85
C TYR A 68 10.93 -0.88 15.27
N PRO A 69 11.26 -2.17 15.42
CA PRO A 69 12.49 -2.73 15.98
C PRO A 69 13.68 -2.56 15.03
N ASP A 70 14.87 -2.41 15.60
CA ASP A 70 16.13 -2.32 14.84
C ASP A 70 17.06 -3.46 15.28
N PRO A 71 17.12 -4.58 14.54
CA PRO A 71 17.88 -5.75 14.96
C PRO A 71 19.38 -5.48 15.04
N THR A 72 19.90 -4.49 14.30
CA THR A 72 21.31 -4.11 14.31
C THR A 72 21.68 -3.31 15.56
N ASN A 73 20.88 -2.30 15.89
CA ASN A 73 21.17 -1.40 17.02
C ASN A 73 20.65 -1.90 18.38
N GLU A 74 19.64 -2.78 18.42
CA GLU A 74 19.15 -3.39 19.68
C GLU A 74 20.24 -4.19 20.40
N SER A 75 21.11 -4.87 19.65
CA SER A 75 22.20 -5.68 20.22
C SER A 75 23.36 -4.85 20.78
N LEU A 76 23.51 -3.59 20.34
CA LEU A 76 24.59 -2.69 20.71
C LEU A 76 24.28 -1.86 21.97
N ILE A 77 23.01 -1.73 22.34
CA ILE A 77 22.60 -1.03 23.56
C ILE A 77 22.66 -2.01 24.71
N VAL A 78 23.86 -2.18 25.26
CA VAL A 78 24.06 -2.86 26.55
C VAL A 78 23.35 -2.02 27.62
N PRO A 79 22.47 -2.61 28.46
CA PRO A 79 21.81 -1.88 29.53
C PRO A 79 22.88 -1.35 30.49
N THR A 80 23.16 -0.06 30.41
CA THR A 80 24.03 0.62 31.37
C THR A 80 23.20 0.82 32.63
N VAL A 81 23.16 -0.24 33.46
CA VAL A 81 22.74 -0.34 34.86
C VAL A 81 21.93 0.84 35.41
N THR A 82 20.62 0.63 35.61
CA THR A 82 19.91 1.13 36.81
C THR A 82 18.85 0.11 37.23
N GLN A 83 18.76 -0.15 38.54
CA GLN A 83 18.06 -1.25 39.21
C GLN A 83 16.51 -1.18 39.15
N THR A 84 15.91 -1.08 37.96
CA THR A 84 14.45 -1.14 37.81
C THR A 84 14.06 -1.94 36.56
N ASN A 85 13.97 -3.26 36.71
CA ASN A 85 13.67 -4.24 35.66
C ASN A 85 12.38 -3.98 34.84
N LEU A 86 11.50 -3.06 35.25
CA LEU A 86 10.21 -2.83 34.59
C LEU A 86 10.27 -1.77 33.47
N PHE A 87 11.28 -0.89 33.47
CA PHE A 87 11.33 0.27 32.58
C PHE A 87 12.51 0.26 31.60
N GLU A 88 13.35 -0.78 31.63
CA GLU A 88 14.52 -0.88 30.75
C GLU A 88 14.12 -0.95 29.27
N GLN A 89 13.05 -1.69 28.94
CA GLN A 89 12.54 -1.75 27.57
C GLN A 89 12.09 -0.39 27.05
N LEU A 90 11.47 0.44 27.90
CA LEU A 90 11.04 1.79 27.52
C LEU A 90 12.25 2.70 27.26
N PHE A 91 13.26 2.63 28.12
CA PHE A 91 14.49 3.39 27.94
C PHE A 91 15.24 3.00 26.66
N VAL A 92 15.26 1.70 26.33
CA VAL A 92 15.85 1.19 25.09
C VAL A 92 15.11 1.75 23.87
N ILE A 93 13.76 1.71 23.88
CA ILE A 93 12.94 2.29 22.79
C ILE A 93 13.26 3.78 22.61
N ASP A 94 13.29 4.57 23.69
CA ASP A 94 13.61 5.99 23.64
C ASP A 94 14.94 6.26 22.92
N ARG A 95 15.98 5.50 23.28
CA ARG A 95 17.33 5.70 22.74
C ARG A 95 17.47 5.23 21.30
N ILE A 96 16.90 4.09 20.94
CA ILE A 96 16.92 3.59 19.56
C ILE A 96 16.20 4.58 18.64
N VAL A 97 14.99 4.99 19.01
CA VAL A 97 14.20 5.91 18.18
C VAL A 97 14.91 7.26 18.05
N GLU A 98 15.44 7.82 19.13
CA GLU A 98 16.20 9.09 19.05
C GLU A 98 17.44 8.99 18.16
N ASN A 99 18.16 7.86 18.18
CA ASN A 99 19.36 7.67 17.36
C ASN A 99 19.00 7.43 15.89
N ASN A 100 18.04 6.55 15.62
CA ASN A 100 17.60 6.22 14.26
C ASN A 100 16.97 7.43 13.57
N VAL A 101 16.21 8.26 14.30
CA VAL A 101 15.70 9.52 13.74
C VAL A 101 16.82 10.50 13.42
N LYS A 102 17.88 10.59 14.24
CA LYS A 102 19.03 11.46 13.93
C LYS A 102 19.78 10.99 12.69
N GLU A 103 20.05 9.69 12.59
CA GLU A 103 20.70 9.10 11.42
C GLU A 103 19.86 9.31 10.16
N PHE A 104 18.56 9.03 10.26
CA PHE A 104 17.62 9.27 9.16
C PHE A 104 17.62 10.74 8.71
N MET A 105 17.58 11.69 9.64
CA MET A 105 17.62 13.12 9.32
C MET A 105 18.95 13.57 8.70
N GLN A 106 20.06 12.92 9.03
CA GLN A 106 21.37 13.21 8.42
C GLN A 106 21.45 12.69 6.98
N ASN A 107 20.78 11.57 6.68
CA ASN A 107 20.75 10.97 5.35
C ASN A 107 19.81 11.69 4.38
N VAL A 108 18.84 12.48 4.87
CA VAL A 108 17.95 13.27 4.02
C VAL A 108 18.74 14.42 3.36
N LEU A 109 19.17 14.20 2.12
CA LEU A 109 19.82 15.20 1.29
C LEU A 109 18.88 16.39 1.03
N PRO A 110 19.34 17.65 1.22
CA PRO A 110 18.51 18.86 1.01
C PRO A 110 18.19 19.16 -0.47
N SER A 111 18.69 18.36 -1.41
CA SER A 111 18.63 18.61 -2.85
C SER A 111 17.37 18.09 -3.55
N GLN A 112 16.47 17.39 -2.86
CA GLN A 112 15.24 16.86 -3.46
C GLN A 112 13.99 17.61 -2.96
N THR A 113 13.46 18.44 -3.84
CA THR A 113 12.27 19.29 -3.65
C THR A 113 10.96 18.56 -3.91
N SER A 114 10.83 17.31 -3.43
CA SER A 114 9.54 16.61 -3.43
C SER A 114 8.73 17.08 -2.22
N THR A 115 7.54 17.66 -2.45
CA THR A 115 6.70 18.26 -1.39
C THR A 115 5.78 17.24 -0.69
N GLY A 116 5.94 15.94 -0.93
CA GLY A 116 5.06 14.90 -0.43
C GLY A 116 5.81 13.80 0.31
N SER A 117 5.21 13.31 1.40
CA SER A 117 5.71 12.19 2.20
C SER A 117 5.33 10.83 1.57
N MET A 118 6.20 9.83 1.60
CA MET A 118 5.94 8.48 1.06
C MET A 118 5.14 7.59 2.02
N ILE A 119 3.96 8.03 2.43
CA ILE A 119 3.11 7.31 3.40
C ILE A 119 2.68 5.94 2.85
N THR A 120 2.40 5.87 1.54
CA THR A 120 2.03 4.62 0.88
C THR A 120 3.08 3.53 1.05
N MET A 121 4.36 3.90 0.93
CA MET A 121 5.46 2.95 1.09
C MET A 121 5.55 2.45 2.53
N ALA A 122 5.36 3.35 3.51
CA ALA A 122 5.35 2.98 4.93
C ALA A 122 4.19 2.05 5.28
N VAL A 123 2.99 2.30 4.76
CA VAL A 123 1.82 1.41 4.97
C VAL A 123 2.04 0.05 4.34
N THR A 124 2.56 -0.01 3.11
CA THR A 124 2.87 -1.29 2.46
C THR A 124 3.93 -2.08 3.22
N GLN A 125 5.00 -1.42 3.71
CA GLN A 125 6.01 -2.04 4.56
C GLN A 125 5.42 -2.55 5.88
N ALA A 126 4.55 -1.76 6.53
CA ALA A 126 3.84 -2.16 7.73
C ALA A 126 2.99 -3.42 7.49
N LEU A 127 2.21 -3.45 6.40
CA LEU A 127 1.37 -4.59 6.04
C LEU A 127 2.21 -5.85 5.73
N CYS A 128 3.31 -5.70 4.99
CA CYS A 128 4.23 -6.81 4.72
C CYS A 128 4.87 -7.34 6.02
N TYR A 129 5.24 -6.45 6.94
CA TYR A 129 5.79 -6.82 8.24
C TYR A 129 4.75 -7.54 9.11
N ILE A 130 3.52 -7.02 9.18
CA ILE A 130 2.39 -7.67 9.86
C ILE A 130 2.11 -9.05 9.26
N ASN A 131 2.08 -9.17 7.93
CA ASN A 131 1.88 -10.45 7.25
C ASN A 131 2.97 -11.47 7.59
N ARG A 132 4.22 -11.02 7.78
CA ARG A 132 5.29 -11.89 8.29
C ARG A 132 4.99 -12.34 9.72
N LEU A 133 4.63 -11.41 10.60
CA LEU A 133 4.29 -11.74 12.00
C LEU A 133 3.10 -12.70 12.11
N ILE A 134 2.11 -12.58 11.24
CA ILE A 134 0.96 -13.49 11.19
C ILE A 134 1.40 -14.90 10.81
N ARG A 135 2.36 -15.04 9.88
CA ARG A 135 2.90 -16.35 9.47
C ARG A 135 3.80 -16.98 10.54
N ASP A 136 4.56 -16.16 11.27
CA ASP A 136 5.47 -16.62 12.31
C ASP A 136 4.75 -16.92 13.64
N ALA A 137 3.49 -16.50 13.79
CA ALA A 137 2.70 -16.72 15.00
C ALA A 137 2.39 -18.20 15.23
N VAL A 138 2.47 -18.63 16.50
CA VAL A 138 2.18 -20.01 16.91
C VAL A 138 0.68 -20.30 16.70
N PRO A 139 0.28 -21.45 16.14
CA PRO A 139 -1.11 -21.81 15.96
C PRO A 139 -1.84 -21.83 17.32
N GLY A 140 -2.73 -20.86 17.55
CA GLY A 140 -3.54 -20.74 18.77
C GLY A 140 -3.48 -19.37 19.45
N GLU A 141 -2.45 -18.55 19.16
CA GLU A 141 -2.40 -17.17 19.65
C GLU A 141 -3.12 -16.23 18.67
N LYS A 142 -4.20 -15.60 19.14
CA LYS A 142 -4.88 -14.54 18.39
C LYS A 142 -4.18 -13.22 18.68
N THR A 143 -3.39 -12.74 17.71
CA THR A 143 -2.78 -11.41 17.76
C THR A 143 -3.63 -10.42 16.97
N SER A 144 -4.02 -9.30 17.61
CA SER A 144 -4.69 -8.20 16.90
C SER A 144 -3.66 -7.18 16.44
N TYR A 145 -3.72 -6.78 15.16
CA TYR A 145 -2.84 -5.77 14.59
C TYR A 145 -3.60 -4.47 14.33
N ARG A 146 -2.92 -3.33 14.45
CA ARG A 146 -3.47 -2.01 14.19
C ARG A 146 -2.39 -1.06 13.69
N ILE A 147 -2.74 -0.16 12.78
CA ILE A 147 -1.83 0.85 12.23
C ILE A 147 -2.33 2.23 12.67
N LEU A 148 -1.41 3.06 13.19
CA LEU A 148 -1.65 4.47 13.49
C LEU A 148 -0.73 5.31 12.60
N ILE A 149 -1.31 6.18 11.79
CA ILE A 149 -0.59 7.11 10.92
C ILE A 149 -0.64 8.49 11.54
N ILE A 150 0.52 9.08 11.80
CA ILE A 150 0.64 10.48 12.24
C ILE A 150 1.22 11.27 11.08
N GLN A 151 0.36 12.04 10.42
CA GLN A 151 0.68 12.78 9.21
C GLN A 151 0.83 14.28 9.49
N THR A 152 1.84 14.89 8.87
CA THR A 152 2.12 16.33 9.00
C THR A 152 2.08 17.05 7.65
N THR A 153 2.52 16.35 6.61
CA THR A 153 2.59 16.80 5.22
C THR A 153 1.21 16.67 4.56
N PRO A 154 0.81 17.60 3.67
CA PRO A 154 -0.41 17.47 2.88
C PRO A 154 -0.33 16.29 1.90
N ASP A 155 -1.51 15.82 1.48
CA ASP A 155 -1.61 14.71 0.52
C ASP A 155 -1.08 15.07 -0.86
N THR A 156 -0.52 14.06 -1.53
CA THR A 156 -0.11 14.16 -2.94
C THR A 156 -0.96 13.24 -3.79
N SER A 157 -1.67 13.78 -4.79
CA SER A 157 -2.58 13.00 -5.65
C SER A 157 -1.90 11.85 -6.39
N LYS A 158 -0.58 11.94 -6.63
CA LYS A 158 0.21 10.87 -7.26
C LYS A 158 0.21 9.56 -6.46
N GLN A 159 0.03 9.63 -5.14
CA GLN A 159 0.07 8.47 -4.27
C GLN A 159 -1.31 7.81 -4.05
N TYR A 160 -2.40 8.48 -4.46
CA TYR A 160 -3.77 8.05 -4.20
C TYR A 160 -4.03 6.58 -4.53
N MET A 161 -3.73 6.16 -5.77
CA MET A 161 -4.02 4.80 -6.24
C MET A 161 -3.27 3.74 -5.43
N ASN A 162 -1.97 3.96 -5.23
CA ASN A 162 -1.13 3.00 -4.53
C ASN A 162 -1.50 2.93 -3.04
N PHE A 163 -1.87 4.07 -2.43
CA PHE A 163 -2.35 4.12 -1.05
C PHE A 163 -3.67 3.37 -0.90
N MET A 164 -4.65 3.63 -1.77
CA MET A 164 -5.96 2.97 -1.70
C MET A 164 -5.84 1.46 -1.89
N ASN A 165 -4.97 0.98 -2.78
CA ASN A 165 -4.68 -0.45 -2.91
C ASN A 165 -4.14 -1.06 -1.59
N ALA A 166 -3.28 -0.33 -0.88
CA ALA A 166 -2.78 -0.76 0.43
C ALA A 166 -3.89 -0.74 1.49
N VAL A 167 -4.79 0.25 1.47
CA VAL A 167 -5.96 0.34 2.37
C VAL A 167 -6.91 -0.84 2.14
N PHE A 168 -7.24 -1.18 0.89
CA PHE A 168 -8.07 -2.36 0.60
C PHE A 168 -7.40 -3.66 1.02
N THR A 169 -6.07 -3.72 0.95
CA THR A 169 -5.32 -4.87 1.49
C THR A 169 -5.42 -4.93 3.01
N SER A 170 -5.36 -3.78 3.69
CA SER A 170 -5.53 -3.65 5.14
C SER A 170 -6.93 -4.05 5.60
N GLU A 171 -7.96 -3.69 4.82
CA GLU A 171 -9.34 -4.09 5.08
C GLU A 171 -9.50 -5.62 4.99
N LYS A 172 -8.96 -6.25 3.93
CA LYS A 172 -8.97 -7.71 3.77
C LYS A 172 -8.21 -8.45 4.87
N THR A 173 -7.12 -7.88 5.38
CA THR A 173 -6.37 -8.46 6.51
C THR A 173 -6.96 -8.07 7.88
N ASN A 174 -8.08 -7.33 7.91
CA ASN A 174 -8.78 -6.85 9.10
C ASN A 174 -7.87 -6.03 10.04
N VAL A 175 -6.96 -5.26 9.48
CA VAL A 175 -6.09 -4.33 10.20
C VAL A 175 -6.66 -2.92 10.08
N PRO A 176 -7.22 -2.33 11.16
CA PRO A 176 -7.73 -0.97 11.13
C PRO A 176 -6.59 0.04 11.03
N ILE A 177 -6.81 1.08 10.20
CA ILE A 177 -5.90 2.21 10.04
C ILE A 177 -6.52 3.42 10.73
N ASP A 178 -5.85 3.91 11.76
CA ASP A 178 -6.17 5.18 12.39
C ASP A 178 -5.29 6.30 11.84
N GLY A 179 -5.87 7.49 11.73
CA GLY A 179 -5.23 8.65 11.14
C GLY A 179 -5.27 9.87 12.06
N CYS A 180 -4.10 10.39 12.42
CA CYS A 180 -3.94 11.63 13.15
C CYS A 180 -3.24 12.64 12.25
N ILE A 181 -3.90 13.77 11.96
CA ILE A 181 -3.30 14.84 11.15
C ILE A 181 -3.07 16.11 11.99
N LEU A 182 -1.89 16.70 11.84
CA LEU A 182 -1.51 17.93 12.57
C LEU A 182 -1.83 19.22 11.81
N ASN A 183 -1.97 19.16 10.49
CA ASN A 183 -2.05 20.32 9.63
C ASN A 183 -3.48 20.47 9.05
N ASN A 184 -3.60 20.41 7.72
CA ASN A 184 -4.88 20.46 7.02
C ASN A 184 -5.56 19.09 7.01
N ASP A 185 -6.86 19.08 6.79
CA ASP A 185 -7.60 17.83 6.57
C ASP A 185 -7.08 17.09 5.33
N SER A 186 -7.10 15.77 5.42
CA SER A 186 -6.67 14.84 4.38
C SER A 186 -7.87 13.99 3.97
N SER A 187 -8.36 14.16 2.74
CA SER A 187 -9.46 13.35 2.21
C SER A 187 -9.02 11.89 2.02
N LEU A 188 -7.76 11.65 1.65
CA LEU A 188 -7.20 10.32 1.46
C LEU A 188 -7.20 9.51 2.77
N LEU A 189 -6.72 10.12 3.86
CA LEU A 189 -6.65 9.46 5.16
C LEU A 189 -8.05 9.29 5.78
N GLN A 190 -8.96 10.24 5.54
CA GLN A 190 -10.37 10.11 5.94
C GLN A 190 -11.03 8.88 5.27
N GLN A 191 -10.86 8.71 3.96
CA GLN A 191 -11.36 7.53 3.23
C GLN A 191 -10.74 6.23 3.79
N ALA A 192 -9.44 6.23 4.09
CA ALA A 192 -8.78 5.05 4.64
C ALA A 192 -9.30 4.66 6.02
N CYS A 193 -9.51 5.64 6.90
CA CYS A 193 -10.07 5.40 8.23
C CYS A 193 -11.50 4.87 8.14
N ASP A 194 -12.34 5.41 7.25
CA ASP A 194 -13.70 4.91 7.14
C ASP A 194 -13.77 3.49 6.57
N LEU A 195 -13.02 3.20 5.49
CA LEU A 195 -12.96 1.86 4.87
C LEU A 195 -12.46 0.78 5.85
N THR A 196 -11.47 1.11 6.67
CA THR A 196 -10.89 0.15 7.62
C THR A 196 -11.56 0.15 9.00
N SER A 197 -12.63 0.94 9.18
CA SER A 197 -13.29 1.16 10.47
C SER A 197 -12.34 1.68 11.57
N GLY A 198 -11.39 2.52 11.19
CA GLY A 198 -10.49 3.26 12.07
C GLY A 198 -11.03 4.62 12.50
N ILE A 199 -10.23 5.33 13.28
CA ILE A 199 -10.53 6.67 13.81
C ILE A 199 -9.66 7.68 13.07
N TYR A 200 -10.31 8.72 12.55
CA TYR A 200 -9.66 9.91 12.00
C TYR A 200 -9.80 11.08 12.98
N LEU A 201 -8.69 11.76 13.28
CA LEU A 201 -8.71 13.01 14.04
C LEU A 201 -7.80 14.05 13.37
N ARG A 202 -8.38 15.20 13.09
CA ARG A 202 -7.63 16.46 12.93
C ARG A 202 -7.39 17.09 14.28
N VAL A 203 -6.12 17.31 14.63
CA VAL A 203 -5.73 17.90 15.91
C VAL A 203 -6.03 19.41 15.90
N PRO A 204 -6.94 19.90 16.75
CA PRO A 204 -7.30 21.32 16.76
C PRO A 204 -6.24 22.20 17.44
N ASP A 205 -5.59 21.69 18.50
CA ASP A 205 -4.45 22.34 19.16
C ASP A 205 -3.27 21.37 19.26
N PRO A 206 -2.12 21.68 18.64
CA PRO A 206 -0.95 20.81 18.68
C PRO A 206 -0.34 20.66 20.08
N ASN A 207 -0.56 21.60 21.01
CA ASN A 207 -0.02 21.48 22.37
C ASN A 207 -0.68 20.34 23.16
N GLY A 208 -1.95 20.06 22.88
CA GLY A 208 -2.72 18.97 23.47
C GLY A 208 -2.51 17.61 22.80
N LEU A 209 -1.56 17.47 21.86
CA LEU A 209 -1.38 16.26 21.05
C LEU A 209 -1.34 14.97 21.89
N LEU A 210 -0.57 14.96 22.99
CA LEU A 210 -0.45 13.78 23.85
C LEU A 210 -1.82 13.35 24.43
N GLN A 211 -2.67 14.31 24.82
CA GLN A 211 -3.99 14.02 25.35
C GLN A 211 -4.88 13.34 24.30
N TYR A 212 -4.86 13.83 23.07
CA TYR A 212 -5.60 13.21 21.96
C TYR A 212 -5.07 11.81 21.65
N LEU A 213 -3.74 11.64 21.64
CA LEU A 213 -3.13 10.34 21.38
C LEU A 213 -3.50 9.30 22.44
N LEU A 214 -3.40 9.66 23.72
CA LEU A 214 -3.73 8.77 24.83
C LEU A 214 -5.22 8.43 24.89
N TRP A 215 -6.11 9.39 24.65
CA TRP A 215 -7.54 9.15 24.79
C TRP A 215 -8.14 8.33 23.64
N LEU A 216 -7.74 8.60 22.39
CA LEU A 216 -8.28 7.93 21.21
C LEU A 216 -7.49 6.69 20.78
N TYR A 217 -6.16 6.77 20.84
CA TYR A 217 -5.31 5.78 20.17
C TYR A 217 -4.66 4.78 21.13
N LEU A 218 -4.70 4.99 22.44
CA LEU A 218 -4.22 4.00 23.41
C LEU A 218 -5.18 2.81 23.53
N THR A 219 -6.47 3.04 23.33
CA THR A 219 -7.52 2.05 23.61
C THR A 219 -7.70 1.06 22.46
N ASP A 220 -8.09 -0.16 22.85
CA ASP A 220 -8.27 -1.28 21.92
C ASP A 220 -9.55 -1.17 21.08
N LYS A 221 -9.58 -1.90 19.95
CA LYS A 221 -10.74 -2.00 19.04
C LYS A 221 -12.04 -2.35 19.76
N ASP A 222 -11.98 -3.25 20.75
CA ASP A 222 -13.17 -3.70 21.48
C ASP A 222 -13.68 -2.65 22.47
N VAL A 223 -12.77 -1.98 23.17
CA VAL A 223 -13.09 -0.97 24.19
C VAL A 223 -13.58 0.32 23.54
N ARG A 224 -13.12 0.63 22.33
CA ARG A 224 -13.56 1.81 21.54
C ARG A 224 -15.07 1.88 21.33
N LYS A 225 -15.76 0.74 21.22
CA LYS A 225 -17.22 0.71 21.07
C LYS A 225 -17.96 1.23 22.30
N MET A 226 -17.31 1.21 23.46
CA MET A 226 -17.86 1.70 24.73
C MET A 226 -17.50 3.17 25.00
N LEU A 227 -16.61 3.75 24.20
CA LEU A 227 -16.18 5.14 24.33
C LEU A 227 -17.02 6.03 23.43
N ALA A 228 -17.32 7.24 23.91
CA ALA A 228 -17.91 8.29 23.09
C ALA A 228 -16.84 8.82 22.14
N LEU A 229 -16.76 8.28 20.93
CA LEU A 229 -15.82 8.71 19.90
C LEU A 229 -16.29 10.00 19.20
N PRO A 230 -15.37 10.77 18.59
CA PRO A 230 -15.74 11.88 17.71
C PRO A 230 -16.71 11.41 16.63
N THR A 231 -17.71 12.23 16.32
CA THR A 231 -18.66 11.93 15.25
C THR A 231 -17.93 11.81 13.92
N LYS A 232 -18.20 10.74 13.18
CA LYS A 232 -17.69 10.56 11.82
C LYS A 232 -18.15 11.74 10.95
N VAL A 233 -17.20 12.45 10.35
CA VAL A 233 -17.50 13.48 9.34
C VAL A 233 -17.77 12.78 8.02
N ALA A 234 -18.76 13.25 7.26
CA ALA A 234 -19.05 12.73 5.93
C ALA A 234 -17.80 12.82 5.05
N VAL A 235 -17.34 11.67 4.56
CA VAL A 235 -16.16 11.57 3.72
C VAL A 235 -16.58 11.71 2.27
N ASP A 236 -15.79 12.47 1.51
CA ASP A 236 -15.98 12.64 0.08
C ASP A 236 -15.34 11.48 -0.70
N TYR A 237 -16.16 10.63 -1.34
CA TYR A 237 -15.72 9.48 -2.14
C TYR A 237 -15.60 9.78 -3.64
N ARG A 238 -15.62 11.05 -4.03
CA ARG A 238 -15.54 11.38 -5.46
C ARG A 238 -14.28 10.83 -6.11
N PRO A 239 -14.38 10.20 -7.28
CA PRO A 239 -13.21 9.69 -7.98
C PRO A 239 -12.34 10.83 -8.50
N ALA A 240 -11.02 10.64 -8.46
CA ALA A 240 -10.07 11.54 -9.12
C ALA A 240 -9.88 11.14 -10.58
N CYS A 241 -9.97 12.09 -11.51
CA CYS A 241 -9.80 11.80 -12.93
C CYS A 241 -8.32 11.62 -13.30
N PHE A 242 -7.99 10.62 -14.12
CA PHE A 242 -6.60 10.30 -14.50
C PHE A 242 -5.92 11.36 -15.39
N CYS A 243 -6.69 12.27 -16.00
CA CYS A 243 -6.14 13.38 -16.79
C CYS A 243 -5.46 14.45 -15.93
N HIS A 244 -6.14 14.88 -14.87
CA HIS A 244 -5.78 16.08 -14.10
C HIS A 244 -5.58 15.79 -12.61
N HIS A 245 -5.90 14.59 -12.14
CA HIS A 245 -5.91 14.18 -10.74
C HIS A 245 -6.77 15.07 -9.83
N LYS A 246 -7.86 15.60 -10.40
CA LYS A 246 -8.88 16.37 -9.69
C LYS A 246 -10.11 15.50 -9.45
N LEU A 247 -10.77 15.74 -8.32
CA LEU A 247 -12.04 15.11 -7.99
C LEU A 247 -13.11 15.56 -9.00
N ILE A 248 -13.91 14.62 -9.48
CA ILE A 248 -15.00 14.88 -10.43
C ILE A 248 -16.29 14.22 -9.94
N ASP A 249 -17.42 14.89 -10.18
CA ASP A 249 -18.75 14.38 -9.84
C ASP A 249 -19.27 13.45 -10.95
N THR A 250 -18.94 13.74 -12.21
CA THR A 250 -19.32 12.94 -13.38
C THR A 250 -18.09 12.59 -14.21
N GLY A 251 -17.89 11.31 -14.50
CA GLY A 251 -16.74 10.84 -15.26
C GLY A 251 -17.07 9.74 -16.24
N TYR A 252 -16.24 9.62 -17.28
CA TYR A 252 -16.31 8.56 -18.27
C TYR A 252 -15.32 7.45 -17.94
N VAL A 253 -15.77 6.20 -17.92
CA VAL A 253 -14.91 5.05 -17.63
C VAL A 253 -14.51 4.32 -18.89
N CYS A 254 -13.23 3.95 -19.00
CA CYS A 254 -12.75 3.07 -20.06
C CYS A 254 -13.16 1.62 -19.79
N SER A 255 -13.79 0.97 -20.78
CA SER A 255 -14.24 -0.43 -20.71
C SER A 255 -13.10 -1.45 -20.57
N VAL A 256 -11.87 -1.10 -20.97
CA VAL A 256 -10.71 -2.01 -20.92
C VAL A 256 -9.93 -1.87 -19.61
N CYS A 257 -9.55 -0.65 -19.23
CA CYS A 257 -8.65 -0.41 -18.09
C CYS A 257 -9.32 0.22 -16.87
N LEU A 258 -10.65 0.41 -16.89
CA LEU A 258 -11.44 1.02 -15.81
C LEU A 258 -10.95 2.41 -15.36
N SER A 259 -10.13 3.08 -16.18
CA SER A 259 -9.63 4.43 -15.90
C SER A 259 -10.75 5.45 -16.07
N ILE A 260 -10.83 6.39 -15.12
CA ILE A 260 -11.87 7.42 -15.06
C ILE A 260 -11.33 8.72 -15.66
N TYR A 261 -12.07 9.30 -16.61
CA TYR A 261 -11.70 10.52 -17.33
C TYR A 261 -12.72 11.63 -17.15
N CYS A 262 -12.20 12.86 -17.14
CA CYS A 262 -12.99 14.09 -17.05
C CYS A 262 -13.81 14.34 -18.33
N ASP A 263 -13.22 14.11 -19.51
CA ASP A 263 -13.85 14.36 -20.82
C ASP A 263 -13.83 13.11 -21.71
N ASN A 264 -14.74 13.09 -22.69
CA ASN A 264 -14.83 12.00 -23.65
C ASN A 264 -13.74 12.12 -24.74
N ALA A 265 -12.57 11.51 -24.51
CA ALA A 265 -11.49 11.43 -25.51
C ALA A 265 -11.63 10.20 -26.44
N ALA A 266 -11.37 10.35 -27.74
CA ALA A 266 -11.50 9.28 -28.75
C ALA A 266 -10.55 8.07 -28.53
N THR A 267 -9.49 8.27 -27.76
CA THR A 267 -8.52 7.22 -27.40
C THR A 267 -8.23 7.28 -25.90
N CYS A 268 -8.03 6.12 -25.28
CA CYS A 268 -7.64 6.04 -23.88
C CYS A 268 -6.15 6.38 -23.73
N THR A 269 -5.78 7.33 -22.87
CA THR A 269 -4.37 7.68 -22.65
C THR A 269 -3.58 6.58 -21.94
N THR A 270 -4.25 5.72 -21.16
CA THR A 270 -3.63 4.64 -20.39
C THR A 270 -3.41 3.39 -21.24
N CYS A 271 -4.45 2.89 -21.93
CA CYS A 271 -4.38 1.63 -22.69
C CYS A 271 -4.29 1.81 -24.21
N ARG A 272 -4.35 3.05 -24.72
CA ARG A 272 -4.31 3.41 -26.15
C ARG A 272 -5.41 2.78 -27.03
N SER A 273 -6.38 2.10 -26.44
CA SER A 273 -7.51 1.53 -27.18
C SER A 273 -8.45 2.62 -27.72
N ALA A 274 -8.98 2.40 -28.92
CA ALA A 274 -9.97 3.26 -29.56
C ALA A 274 -11.32 3.17 -28.83
N SER A 275 -11.99 4.32 -28.65
CA SER A 275 -13.10 4.49 -27.71
C SER A 275 -14.48 4.11 -28.25
N ASP A 276 -14.59 3.35 -29.34
CA ASP A 276 -15.88 3.15 -30.04
C ASP A 276 -16.88 2.25 -29.29
N ILE A 277 -16.54 1.75 -28.09
CA ILE A 277 -17.36 0.79 -27.36
C ILE A 277 -17.59 1.30 -25.92
N ASN A 278 -18.69 2.05 -25.78
CA ASN A 278 -19.45 2.38 -24.56
C ASN A 278 -18.64 2.83 -23.33
N ARG A 279 -18.52 4.15 -23.15
CA ARG A 279 -18.18 4.74 -21.85
C ARG A 279 -19.46 4.98 -21.05
N TYR A 280 -19.58 4.30 -19.92
CA TYR A 280 -20.65 4.56 -18.95
C TYR A 280 -20.33 5.86 -18.21
N LEU A 281 -21.34 6.72 -18.09
CA LEU A 281 -21.30 7.88 -17.21
C LEU A 281 -21.45 7.38 -15.78
N ILE A 282 -20.42 7.56 -14.95
CA ILE A 282 -20.54 7.35 -13.51
C ILE A 282 -20.81 8.71 -12.88
N MET A 283 -21.91 8.80 -12.13
CA MET A 283 -22.21 9.92 -11.25
C MET A 283 -21.83 9.50 -9.83
N ALA A 284 -21.01 10.29 -9.16
CA ALA A 284 -20.72 10.10 -7.74
C ALA A 284 -22.01 10.37 -6.94
N THR A 285 -22.46 9.40 -6.16
CA THR A 285 -23.50 9.59 -5.15
C THR A 285 -22.85 10.01 -3.83
N GLU A 286 -23.49 10.92 -3.10
CA GLU A 286 -23.02 11.42 -1.79
C GLU A 286 -23.26 10.42 -0.64
N GLU A 287 -23.80 9.22 -0.90
CA GLU A 287 -24.13 8.22 0.11
C GLU A 287 -23.28 6.95 -0.02
N PRO A 288 -22.86 6.34 1.11
CA PRO A 288 -22.08 5.12 1.12
C PRO A 288 -22.88 3.95 0.54
N PHE A 289 -22.25 3.16 -0.34
CA PHE A 289 -22.79 1.88 -0.80
C PHE A 289 -22.86 0.89 0.38
N HIS A 290 -24.01 0.84 1.07
CA HIS A 290 -24.35 -0.28 1.93
C HIS A 290 -24.75 -1.46 1.03
N ILE A 291 -23.84 -2.42 0.85
CA ILE A 291 -24.18 -3.70 0.24
C ILE A 291 -24.89 -4.53 1.32
N ASP A 292 -26.21 -4.38 1.42
CA ASP A 292 -27.04 -5.33 2.17
C ASP A 292 -27.08 -6.64 1.39
N HIS A 293 -26.28 -7.62 1.83
CA HIS A 293 -26.17 -8.97 1.28
C HIS A 293 -27.43 -9.85 1.47
N THR A 294 -28.63 -9.26 1.45
CA THR A 294 -29.87 -9.95 1.82
C THR A 294 -30.88 -10.14 0.70
N ASP A 295 -30.66 -9.63 -0.51
CA ASP A 295 -31.58 -9.87 -1.63
C ASP A 295 -30.82 -10.16 -2.94
N LEU A 296 -30.25 -11.36 -3.05
CA LEU A 296 -29.90 -11.98 -4.33
C LEU A 296 -30.25 -13.47 -4.22
N GLY A 297 -31.40 -13.82 -4.79
CA GLY A 297 -31.94 -15.17 -4.78
C GLY A 297 -30.99 -16.17 -5.44
N ASP A 298 -30.77 -17.26 -4.72
CA ASP A 298 -30.11 -18.48 -5.19
C ASP A 298 -30.86 -19.04 -6.40
N LEU A 299 -30.30 -18.91 -7.62
CA LEU A 299 -30.71 -19.71 -8.79
C LEU A 299 -29.70 -19.69 -9.97
N GLU A 300 -28.72 -18.78 -10.02
CA GLU A 300 -27.74 -18.72 -11.14
C GLU A 300 -26.35 -19.31 -10.81
N SER A 301 -26.04 -19.55 -9.53
CA SER A 301 -24.71 -20.04 -9.10
C SER A 301 -24.46 -21.50 -9.46
N GLU A 302 -25.46 -22.39 -9.38
CA GLU A 302 -25.27 -23.82 -9.69
C GLU A 302 -24.98 -24.11 -11.18
N GLN A 303 -25.55 -23.33 -12.11
CA GLN A 303 -25.30 -23.51 -13.54
C GLN A 303 -23.88 -23.09 -13.94
N LEU A 304 -23.37 -21.99 -13.37
CA LEU A 304 -22.01 -21.50 -13.64
C LEU A 304 -20.94 -22.46 -13.11
N TYR A 305 -21.17 -23.11 -11.96
CA TYR A 305 -20.25 -24.12 -11.45
C TYR A 305 -20.25 -25.41 -12.29
N LEU A 306 -21.41 -25.80 -12.85
CA LEU A 306 -21.49 -26.98 -13.74
C LEU A 306 -20.82 -26.73 -15.09
N GLU A 307 -20.97 -25.53 -15.66
CA GLU A 307 -20.27 -25.15 -16.90
C GLU A 307 -18.76 -25.05 -16.70
N ALA A 308 -18.31 -24.47 -15.58
CA ALA A 308 -16.89 -24.40 -15.25
C ALA A 308 -16.26 -25.80 -15.06
N ALA A 309 -16.98 -26.74 -14.44
CA ALA A 309 -16.53 -28.11 -14.28
C ALA A 309 -16.42 -28.86 -15.62
N ASN A 310 -17.38 -28.66 -16.54
CA ASN A 310 -17.34 -29.25 -17.88
C ASN A 310 -16.20 -28.70 -18.75
N ILE A 311 -15.88 -27.41 -18.60
CA ILE A 311 -14.74 -26.79 -19.31
C ILE A 311 -13.41 -27.34 -18.79
N LEU A 312 -13.27 -27.53 -17.47
CA LEU A 312 -12.07 -28.12 -16.87
C LEU A 312 -11.88 -29.59 -17.28
N GLN A 313 -12.96 -30.36 -17.41
CA GLN A 313 -12.90 -31.75 -17.85
C GLN A 313 -12.52 -31.88 -19.33
N LYS A 314 -12.95 -30.93 -20.18
CA LYS A 314 -12.55 -30.84 -21.59
C LYS A 314 -11.08 -30.47 -21.77
N LEU A 315 -10.56 -29.59 -20.91
CA LEU A 315 -9.14 -29.20 -20.94
C LEU A 315 -8.21 -30.32 -20.44
N GLN A 316 -8.70 -31.26 -19.64
CA GLN A 316 -7.92 -32.41 -19.17
C GLN A 316 -7.87 -33.58 -20.17
N SER A 317 -8.78 -33.65 -21.16
CA SER A 317 -8.78 -34.70 -22.18
C SER A 317 -7.84 -34.44 -23.36
N ASP A 318 -7.39 -33.19 -23.56
CA ASP A 318 -6.55 -32.78 -24.70
C ASP A 318 -5.07 -32.61 -24.34
N LYS A 319 -4.53 -33.42 -23.43
CA LYS A 319 -3.07 -33.51 -23.25
C LYS A 319 -2.46 -34.51 -24.26
N PRO A 320 -1.56 -34.08 -25.16
CA PRO A 320 -0.68 -35.01 -25.86
C PRO A 320 0.37 -35.57 -24.88
N SER A 321 0.75 -36.81 -25.12
CA SER A 321 1.60 -37.68 -24.30
C SER A 321 2.93 -37.08 -23.88
N ASP A 322 3.29 -37.34 -22.62
CA ASP A 322 4.54 -36.98 -21.96
C ASP A 322 5.79 -37.40 -22.76
N ALA A 323 6.58 -36.41 -23.17
CA ALA A 323 8.00 -36.57 -23.45
C ALA A 323 8.75 -35.66 -22.47
N GLU A 324 9.58 -36.25 -21.60
CA GLU A 324 10.50 -35.52 -20.73
C GLU A 324 11.54 -34.80 -21.59
N TRP A 325 11.62 -33.48 -21.46
CA TRP A 325 12.69 -32.68 -22.07
C TRP A 325 13.88 -32.71 -21.12
N SER A 326 15.02 -33.22 -21.56
CA SER A 326 16.27 -33.14 -20.82
C SER A 326 16.97 -31.81 -21.11
N LEU A 327 17.64 -31.24 -20.12
CA LEU A 327 18.35 -29.95 -20.23
C LEU A 327 19.47 -29.98 -21.29
N ASP A 328 20.01 -31.15 -21.59
CA ASP A 328 21.09 -31.34 -22.55
C ASP A 328 20.61 -31.14 -24.00
N ASP A 329 19.33 -31.40 -24.30
CA ASP A 329 18.72 -31.18 -25.62
C ASP A 329 18.45 -29.68 -25.88
N MET A 330 18.37 -28.88 -24.81
CA MET A 330 18.13 -27.43 -24.88
C MET A 330 19.42 -26.66 -25.19
N GLU A 331 20.55 -27.06 -24.61
CA GLU A 331 21.86 -26.45 -24.93
C GLU A 331 22.30 -26.76 -26.36
N ALA A 332 22.08 -27.99 -26.86
CA ALA A 332 22.39 -28.35 -28.24
C ALA A 332 21.58 -27.51 -29.26
N ASN A 333 20.29 -27.28 -29.00
CA ASN A 333 19.45 -26.44 -29.86
C ASN A 333 19.80 -24.95 -29.79
N ILE A 334 20.32 -24.47 -28.66
CA ILE A 334 20.76 -23.07 -28.53
C ILE A 334 22.09 -22.88 -29.27
N GLU A 335 23.02 -23.84 -29.17
CA GLU A 335 24.29 -23.81 -29.89
C GLU A 335 24.11 -23.93 -31.41
N GLU A 336 23.16 -24.75 -31.88
CA GLU A 336 22.85 -24.89 -33.30
C GLU A 336 22.19 -23.62 -33.87
N ASN A 337 21.32 -22.96 -33.10
CA ASN A 337 20.71 -21.67 -33.50
C ASN A 337 21.68 -20.48 -33.45
N LEU A 338 22.74 -20.54 -32.64
CA LEU A 338 23.79 -19.51 -32.58
C LEU A 338 24.79 -19.60 -33.73
N GLN A 339 24.85 -20.75 -34.42
CA GLN A 339 25.71 -20.97 -35.58
C GLN A 339 25.04 -20.65 -36.93
N ASP A 340 23.75 -20.31 -36.93
CA ASP A 340 23.04 -19.88 -38.13
C ASP A 340 23.58 -18.53 -38.63
N GLU A 341 24.01 -18.48 -39.90
CA GLU A 341 24.70 -17.32 -40.50
C GLU A 341 23.85 -16.03 -40.39
N PHE A 342 22.52 -16.15 -40.43
CA PHE A 342 21.60 -15.01 -40.30
C PHE A 342 21.56 -14.41 -38.90
N VAL A 343 21.74 -15.23 -37.85
CA VAL A 343 21.74 -14.77 -36.45
C VAL A 343 23.06 -14.05 -36.14
N GLN A 344 24.17 -14.50 -36.72
CA GLN A 344 25.46 -13.82 -36.58
C GLN A 344 25.52 -12.50 -37.36
N GLU A 345 24.87 -12.41 -38.52
CA GLU A 345 24.70 -11.13 -39.24
C GLU A 345 23.82 -10.13 -38.45
N ALA A 346 22.77 -10.62 -37.78
CA ALA A 346 21.90 -9.78 -36.95
C ALA A 346 22.61 -9.23 -35.70
N LEU A 347 23.44 -10.05 -35.04
CA LEU A 347 24.24 -9.65 -33.87
C LEU A 347 25.37 -8.67 -34.24
N THR A 348 25.89 -8.71 -35.47
CA THR A 348 26.95 -7.79 -35.91
C THR A 348 26.45 -6.44 -36.40
N GLN A 349 25.17 -6.33 -36.81
CA GLN A 349 24.59 -5.08 -37.30
C GLN A 349 23.75 -4.31 -36.27
N ASP A 350 23.53 -4.85 -35.06
CA ASP A 350 22.82 -4.19 -33.94
C ASP A 350 21.43 -3.66 -34.37
N ILE A 351 20.68 -4.47 -35.12
CA ILE A 351 19.34 -4.13 -35.62
C ILE A 351 18.28 -4.73 -34.69
N ASP A 352 17.32 -3.88 -34.30
CA ASP A 352 16.24 -4.18 -33.37
C ASP A 352 15.32 -5.32 -33.89
N LEU A 353 15.40 -6.48 -33.22
CA LEU A 353 14.77 -7.76 -33.59
C LEU A 353 13.23 -7.70 -33.69
N ALA A 354 12.60 -6.68 -33.09
CA ALA A 354 11.16 -6.50 -33.14
C ALA A 354 10.63 -6.21 -34.56
N GLN A 355 11.35 -5.40 -35.36
CA GLN A 355 10.92 -5.06 -36.73
C GLN A 355 11.10 -6.23 -37.71
N TYR A 356 12.00 -7.15 -37.40
CA TYR A 356 12.22 -8.33 -38.23
C TYR A 356 11.10 -9.36 -38.06
N SER A 357 10.53 -9.46 -36.86
CA SER A 357 9.39 -10.34 -36.57
C SER A 357 8.13 -9.98 -37.36
N GLU A 358 7.84 -8.68 -37.55
CA GLU A 358 6.72 -8.22 -38.38
C GLU A 358 6.93 -8.57 -39.86
N LYS A 359 8.13 -8.38 -40.40
CA LYS A 359 8.44 -8.75 -41.79
C LYS A 359 8.33 -10.25 -42.04
N ILE A 360 8.72 -11.08 -41.06
CA ILE A 360 8.58 -12.53 -41.15
C ILE A 360 7.11 -12.95 -41.05
N GLN A 361 6.31 -12.31 -40.20
CA GLN A 361 4.86 -12.56 -40.15
C GLN A 361 4.16 -12.19 -41.47
N ASP A 362 4.55 -11.09 -42.11
CA ASP A 362 4.01 -10.70 -43.42
C ASP A 362 4.40 -11.71 -44.50
N GLN A 363 5.64 -12.20 -44.51
CA GLN A 363 6.11 -13.23 -45.43
C GLN A 363 5.39 -14.57 -45.23
N LEU A 364 5.18 -14.98 -43.97
CA LEU A 364 4.45 -16.20 -43.61
C LEU A 364 2.98 -16.12 -44.03
N GLN A 365 2.32 -14.97 -43.85
CA GLN A 365 0.94 -14.79 -44.32
C GLN A 365 0.81 -14.83 -45.85
N ILE A 366 1.83 -14.36 -46.58
CA ILE A 366 1.87 -14.47 -48.05
C ILE A 366 2.01 -15.94 -48.45
N HIS A 367 2.87 -16.70 -47.75
CA HIS A 367 3.08 -18.12 -48.02
C HIS A 367 1.87 -18.99 -47.66
N GLU A 368 1.18 -18.69 -46.57
CA GLU A 368 -0.08 -19.36 -46.18
C GLU A 368 -1.19 -19.09 -47.21
N LYS A 369 -1.29 -17.87 -47.72
CA LYS A 369 -2.27 -17.54 -48.78
C LYS A 369 -1.97 -18.24 -50.09
N ALA A 370 -0.70 -18.46 -50.43
CA ALA A 370 -0.31 -19.24 -51.59
C ALA A 370 -0.65 -20.74 -51.41
N PHE A 371 -0.47 -21.28 -50.20
CA PHE A 371 -0.75 -22.69 -49.91
C PHE A 371 -2.26 -23.03 -49.95
N VAL A 372 -3.13 -22.08 -49.59
CA VAL A 372 -4.59 -22.24 -49.62
C VAL A 372 -5.17 -22.16 -51.05
N GLN A 373 -4.43 -21.63 -52.04
CA GLN A 373 -4.87 -21.61 -53.45
C GLN A 373 -4.54 -22.89 -54.23
N ASP A 374 -3.61 -23.71 -53.74
CA ASP A 374 -3.18 -24.96 -54.39
C ASP A 374 -3.79 -26.24 -53.76
N CYS A 375 -4.77 -26.10 -52.84
CA CYS A 375 -5.64 -27.17 -52.34
C CYS A 375 -7.09 -26.93 -52.79
#